data_AF-A0A1G0TAG0-F1
#
_entry.id   AF-A0A1G0TAG0-F1
#
_cell.length_a   1.000
_cell.length_b   1.000
_cell.length_c   1.000
_cell.angle_alpha   90.00
_cell.angle_beta   90.00
_cell.angle_gamma   90.00
#
_symmetry.space_group_name_H-M   'P 1'
#
loop_
_entity.id
_entity.type
_entity.pdbx_description
1 polymer ?
#
loop_
_entity_poly.entity_id
_entity_poly.type
_entity_poly.pdbx_seq_one_letter_code
_entity_poly.pdbx_strand_id
1 'polypeptide(L)'
;MDISKFPTDNLYKFIAIFGLVIFIVSYFYPTILYNKVLYQSAEINADLETLEQKITSQENLIKFLQKLSDKATNKNKDTIIKSLFEEKVKLTTFNNELQETKKKHYILTSKTDEWEHWADLALWSQVIGGLMMILGFYFWYFKLQRYQDIIIKNEAMKIKNETTNI
;
A
#
# COMPACT_ATOMS: atom_id res chain seq x y z
N MET A 1 9.03 46.94 -11.75
CA MET A 1 8.78 45.77 -12.60
C MET A 1 7.28 45.56 -12.67
N ASP A 2 6.68 45.62 -13.86
CA ASP A 2 5.25 45.39 -14.05
C ASP A 2 4.91 43.92 -13.79
N ILE A 3 4.55 43.61 -12.55
CA ILE A 3 4.04 42.29 -12.12
C ILE A 3 2.77 41.89 -12.92
N SER A 4 2.13 42.86 -13.59
CA SER A 4 0.92 42.68 -14.41
C SER A 4 1.11 41.91 -15.72
N LYS A 5 2.34 41.57 -16.14
CA LYS A 5 2.59 40.87 -17.43
C LYS A 5 2.84 39.36 -17.31
N PHE A 6 2.79 38.76 -16.11
CA PHE A 6 2.90 37.31 -16.01
C PHE A 6 1.69 36.63 -16.68
N PRO A 7 1.89 35.57 -17.49
CA PRO A 7 0.80 34.83 -18.11
C PRO A 7 0.00 34.09 -17.02
N THR A 8 -0.97 34.78 -16.45
CA THR A 8 -1.84 34.30 -15.35
C THR A 8 -2.71 33.11 -15.75
N ASP A 9 -2.92 32.89 -17.05
CA ASP A 9 -3.58 31.69 -17.60
C ASP A 9 -2.87 30.40 -17.17
N ASN A 10 -1.56 30.34 -17.38
CA ASN A 10 -0.77 29.15 -17.10
C ASN A 10 -0.76 28.81 -15.60
N LEU A 11 -0.91 29.82 -14.73
CA LEU A 11 -0.92 29.63 -13.28
C LEU A 11 -2.19 28.90 -12.80
N TYR A 12 -3.38 29.31 -13.26
CA TYR A 12 -4.63 28.68 -12.80
C TYR A 12 -4.78 27.24 -13.30
N LYS A 13 -4.41 27.00 -14.56
CA LYS A 13 -4.34 25.64 -15.14
C LYS A 13 -3.33 24.77 -14.38
N PHE A 14 -2.16 25.31 -14.07
CA PHE A 14 -1.15 24.59 -13.30
C PHE A 14 -1.66 24.21 -11.92
N ILE A 15 -2.27 25.15 -11.18
CA ILE A 15 -2.84 24.88 -9.85
C ILE A 15 -3.92 23.80 -9.93
N ALA A 16 -4.80 23.87 -10.95
CA ALA A 16 -5.87 22.91 -11.15
C ALA A 16 -5.33 21.49 -11.40
N ILE A 17 -4.39 21.35 -12.34
CA ILE A 17 -3.78 20.07 -12.72
C ILE A 17 -2.93 19.53 -11.56
N PHE A 18 -2.14 20.38 -10.90
CA PHE A 18 -1.32 19.98 -9.77
C PHE A 18 -2.18 19.48 -8.59
N GLY A 19 -3.27 20.18 -8.27
CA GLY A 19 -4.25 19.74 -7.28
C GLY A 19 -4.88 18.39 -7.65
N LEU A 20 -5.22 18.19 -8.92
CA LEU A 20 -5.74 16.92 -9.43
C LEU A 20 -4.71 15.79 -9.27
N VAL A 21 -3.44 16.02 -9.59
CA VAL A 21 -2.37 15.01 -9.41
C VAL A 21 -2.24 14.64 -7.93
N ILE A 22 -2.19 15.62 -7.02
CA ILE A 22 -2.15 15.36 -5.57
C ILE A 22 -3.36 14.51 -5.18
N PHE A 23 -4.57 14.91 -5.58
CA PHE A 23 -5.80 14.21 -5.24
C PHE A 23 -5.77 12.74 -5.69
N ILE A 24 -5.39 12.48 -6.95
CA ILE A 24 -5.29 11.13 -7.51
C ILE A 24 -4.24 10.31 -6.77
N VAL A 25 -3.02 10.85 -6.60
CA VAL A 25 -1.93 10.13 -5.95
C VAL A 25 -2.29 9.81 -4.51
N SER A 26 -2.80 10.77 -3.75
CA SER A 26 -3.22 10.57 -2.35
C SER A 26 -4.37 9.58 -2.20
N TYR A 27 -5.25 9.45 -3.20
CA TYR A 27 -6.33 8.47 -3.17
C TYR A 27 -5.85 7.03 -3.49
N PHE A 28 -5.09 6.86 -4.56
CA PHE A 28 -4.72 5.53 -5.05
C PHE A 28 -3.49 4.95 -4.35
N TYR A 29 -2.48 5.77 -4.05
CA TYR A 29 -1.21 5.28 -3.55
C TYR A 29 -1.32 4.57 -2.19
N PRO A 30 -2.03 5.11 -1.19
CA PRO A 30 -2.24 4.40 0.07
C PRO A 30 -2.96 3.07 -0.18
N THR A 31 -4.06 3.06 -0.92
CA THR A 31 -4.84 1.84 -1.19
C THR A 31 -3.96 0.70 -1.75
N ILE A 32 -3.04 1.01 -2.67
CA ILE A 32 -2.11 0.03 -3.23
C ILE A 32 -1.13 -0.49 -2.15
N LEU A 33 -0.57 0.39 -1.33
CA LEU A 33 0.34 0.01 -0.25
C LEU A 33 -0.34 -0.83 0.83
N TYR A 34 -1.56 -0.44 1.24
CA TYR A 34 -2.34 -1.16 2.23
C TYR A 34 -2.58 -2.61 1.81
N ASN A 35 -3.06 -2.79 0.57
CA ASN A 35 -3.32 -4.12 0.03
C ASN A 35 -2.05 -4.97 0.00
N LYS A 36 -0.90 -4.39 -0.37
CA LYS A 36 0.38 -5.10 -0.34
C LYS A 36 0.75 -5.59 1.06
N VAL A 37 0.61 -4.74 2.07
CA VAL A 37 0.89 -5.10 3.48
C VAL A 37 -0.09 -6.17 3.96
N LEU A 38 -1.37 -6.05 3.60
CA LEU A 38 -2.40 -7.03 3.96
C LEU A 38 -2.11 -8.42 3.37
N TYR A 39 -1.76 -8.49 2.08
CA TYR A 39 -1.38 -9.76 1.45
C TYR A 39 -0.15 -10.38 2.11
N GLN A 40 0.89 -9.60 2.40
CA GLN A 40 2.08 -10.09 3.10
C GLN A 40 1.76 -10.56 4.52
N SER A 41 0.82 -9.90 5.21
CA SER A 41 0.41 -10.29 6.55
C SER A 41 -0.34 -11.63 6.52
N ALA A 42 -1.26 -11.80 5.57
CA ALA A 42 -1.97 -13.05 5.37
C ALA A 42 -1.01 -14.22 5.03
N GLU A 43 -0.04 -14.00 4.14
CA GLU A 43 0.98 -14.99 3.78
C GLU A 43 1.81 -15.42 5.01
N ILE A 44 2.33 -14.46 5.77
CA ILE A 44 3.13 -14.74 6.97
C ILE A 44 2.30 -15.47 8.03
N ASN A 45 1.02 -15.13 8.20
CA ASN A 45 0.14 -15.82 9.14
C ASN A 45 -0.12 -17.27 8.74
N ALA A 46 -0.31 -17.55 7.44
CA ALA A 46 -0.45 -18.91 6.94
C ALA A 46 0.84 -19.73 7.16
N ASP A 47 2.01 -19.11 6.98
CA ASP A 47 3.31 -19.75 7.26
C ASP A 47 3.49 -20.05 8.75
N LEU A 48 3.11 -19.11 9.63
CA LEU A 48 3.13 -19.32 11.08
C LEU A 48 2.25 -20.49 11.49
N GLU A 49 1.00 -20.53 11.00
CA GLU A 49 0.07 -21.62 11.31
C GLU A 49 0.62 -22.97 10.82
N THR A 50 1.16 -23.02 9.60
CA THR A 50 1.77 -24.23 9.04
C THR A 50 2.97 -24.71 9.87
N LEU A 51 3.83 -23.79 10.32
CA LEU A 51 4.98 -24.11 11.17
C LEU A 51 4.55 -24.59 12.56
N GLU A 52 3.55 -23.95 13.17
CA GLU A 52 3.01 -24.36 14.48
C GLU A 52 2.36 -25.75 14.41
N GLN A 53 1.65 -26.07 13.33
CA GLN A 53 1.13 -27.42 13.09
C GLN A 53 2.26 -28.45 12.92
N LYS A 54 3.31 -28.13 12.13
CA LYS A 54 4.49 -29.01 11.96
C LYS A 54 5.19 -29.27 13.29
N ILE A 55 5.42 -28.23 14.10
CA ILE A 55 6.00 -28.33 15.44
C ILE A 55 5.15 -29.23 16.33
N THR A 56 3.84 -29.01 16.36
CA THR A 56 2.90 -29.84 17.17
C THR A 56 2.95 -31.31 16.75
N SER A 57 2.93 -31.60 15.45
CA SER A 57 3.06 -32.96 14.92
C SER A 57 4.40 -33.60 15.33
N GLN A 58 5.49 -32.83 15.23
CA GLN A 58 6.83 -33.25 15.57
C GLN A 58 6.99 -33.56 17.07
N GLU A 59 6.44 -32.72 17.93
CA GLU A 59 6.41 -32.95 19.38
C GLU A 59 5.62 -34.22 19.74
N ASN A 60 4.50 -34.47 19.07
CA ASN A 60 3.70 -35.67 19.28
C ASN A 60 4.48 -36.93 18.86
N LEU A 61 5.21 -36.88 17.74
CA LEU A 61 6.08 -37.98 17.31
C LEU A 61 7.21 -38.24 18.32
N ILE A 62 7.87 -37.19 18.81
CA ILE A 62 8.91 -37.31 19.84
C ILE A 62 8.34 -37.95 21.12
N LYS A 63 7.18 -37.49 21.59
CA LYS A 63 6.48 -38.07 22.76
C LYS A 63 6.14 -39.55 22.54
N PHE A 64 5.74 -39.93 21.34
CA PHE A 64 5.48 -41.32 20.97
C PHE A 64 6.75 -42.17 20.98
N LEU A 65 7.83 -41.70 20.35
CA LEU A 65 9.12 -42.38 20.32
C LEU A 65 9.74 -42.52 21.71
N GLN A 66 9.55 -41.53 22.61
CA GLN A 66 9.96 -41.62 24.01
C GLN A 66 9.25 -42.78 24.72
N LYS A 67 7.91 -42.85 24.59
CA LYS A 67 7.13 -43.97 25.16
C LYS A 67 7.55 -45.33 24.62
N LEU A 68 7.96 -45.40 23.35
CA LEU A 68 8.51 -46.64 22.76
C LEU A 68 9.88 -46.97 23.34
N SER A 69 10.76 -45.98 23.51
CA SER A 69 12.09 -46.16 24.09
C SER A 69 12.02 -46.71 25.51
N ASP A 70 11.08 -46.22 26.32
CA ASP A 70 10.87 -46.66 27.71
C ASP A 70 10.44 -48.13 27.80
N LYS A 71 9.80 -48.66 26.76
CA LYS A 71 9.31 -50.04 26.68
C LYS A 71 10.24 -50.99 25.92
N ALA A 72 11.30 -50.49 25.30
CA ALA A 72 12.16 -51.27 24.41
C ALA A 72 13.23 -52.08 25.17
N THR A 73 13.51 -53.29 24.68
CA THR A 73 14.67 -54.09 25.11
C THR A 73 15.99 -53.54 24.55
N ASN A 74 17.13 -53.83 25.20
CA ASN A 74 18.45 -53.26 24.88
C ASN A 74 18.82 -53.31 23.38
N LYS A 75 18.44 -54.36 22.65
CA LYS A 75 18.81 -54.53 21.23
C LYS A 75 18.15 -53.50 20.28
N ASN A 76 16.95 -53.00 20.60
CA ASN A 76 16.23 -52.04 19.75
C ASN A 76 16.33 -50.60 20.25
N LYS A 77 16.89 -50.41 21.45
CA LYS A 77 16.93 -49.13 22.14
C LYS A 77 17.79 -48.10 21.40
N ASP A 78 18.93 -48.52 20.87
CA ASP A 78 19.86 -47.63 20.16
C ASP A 78 19.25 -47.04 18.89
N THR A 79 18.52 -47.84 18.12
CA THR A 79 17.81 -47.38 16.92
C THR A 79 16.75 -46.33 17.26
N ILE A 80 16.00 -46.55 18.35
CA ILE A 80 14.99 -45.58 18.81
C ILE A 80 15.66 -44.30 19.30
N ILE A 81 16.75 -44.38 20.06
CA ILE A 81 17.51 -43.21 20.53
C ILE A 81 18.02 -42.39 19.34
N LYS A 82 18.56 -43.05 18.30
CA LYS A 82 19.00 -42.35 17.08
C LYS A 82 17.84 -41.62 16.40
N SER A 83 16.69 -42.27 16.21
CA SER A 83 15.50 -41.62 15.64
C SER A 83 15.01 -40.44 16.50
N LEU A 84 15.02 -40.58 17.83
CA LEU A 84 14.67 -39.51 18.77
C LEU A 84 15.58 -38.30 18.62
N PHE A 85 16.88 -38.53 18.46
CA PHE A 85 17.84 -37.46 18.24
C PHE A 85 17.58 -36.73 16.92
N GLU A 86 17.38 -37.46 15.82
CA GLU A 86 17.06 -36.90 14.50
C GLU A 86 15.78 -36.05 14.53
N GLU A 87 14.71 -36.54 15.18
CA GLU A 87 13.46 -35.80 15.29
C GLU A 87 13.60 -34.55 16.19
N LYS A 88 14.44 -34.58 17.25
CA LYS A 88 14.73 -33.39 18.08
C LYS A 88 15.52 -32.32 17.31
N VAL A 89 16.46 -32.72 16.46
CA VAL A 89 17.18 -31.78 15.59
C VAL A 89 16.20 -31.09 14.64
N LYS A 90 15.31 -31.84 13.98
CA LYS A 90 14.25 -31.27 13.12
C LYS A 90 13.35 -30.30 13.87
N LEU A 91 12.90 -30.66 15.08
CA LEU A 91 12.08 -29.78 15.92
C LEU A 91 12.81 -28.47 16.23
N THR A 92 14.11 -28.52 16.48
CA THR A 92 14.92 -27.32 16.74
C THR A 92 15.00 -26.44 15.51
N THR A 93 15.17 -27.03 14.31
CA THR A 93 15.14 -26.30 13.04
C THR A 93 13.79 -25.61 12.83
N PHE A 94 12.67 -26.31 13.03
CA PHE A 94 11.34 -25.71 12.90
C PHE A 94 11.09 -24.59 13.91
N ASN A 95 11.56 -24.74 15.15
CA ASN A 95 11.46 -23.67 16.15
C ASN A 95 12.26 -22.43 15.74
N ASN A 96 13.45 -22.60 15.18
CA ASN A 96 14.25 -21.47 14.68
C ASN A 96 13.54 -20.78 13.51
N GLU A 97 12.99 -21.53 12.57
CA GLU A 97 12.18 -21.00 11.47
C GLU A 97 10.95 -20.25 11.99
N LEU A 98 10.25 -20.80 12.98
CA LEU A 98 9.10 -20.15 13.61
C LEU A 98 9.50 -18.82 14.25
N GLN A 99 10.62 -18.76 14.97
CA GLN A 99 11.10 -17.52 15.58
C GLN A 99 11.46 -16.47 14.54
N GLU A 100 12.12 -16.85 13.46
CA GLU A 100 12.42 -15.94 12.34
C GLU A 100 11.14 -15.43 11.67
N THR A 101 10.15 -16.29 11.44
CA THR A 101 8.86 -15.88 10.88
C THR A 101 8.09 -14.98 11.84
N LYS A 102 8.12 -15.22 13.16
CA LYS A 102 7.53 -14.33 14.17
C LYS A 102 8.17 -12.96 14.19
N LYS A 103 9.49 -12.86 14.04
CA LYS A 103 10.19 -11.57 13.89
C LYS A 103 9.73 -10.83 12.64
N LYS A 104 9.60 -11.51 11.50
CA LYS A 104 9.07 -10.91 10.27
C LYS A 104 7.63 -10.41 10.44
N HIS A 105 6.79 -11.20 11.10
CA HIS A 105 5.42 -10.80 11.44
C HIS A 105 5.40 -9.54 12.32
N TYR A 106 6.26 -9.48 13.34
CA TYR A 106 6.39 -8.31 14.20
C TYR A 106 6.82 -7.05 13.44
N ILE A 107 7.81 -7.17 12.53
CA ILE A 107 8.22 -6.04 11.69
C ILE A 107 7.10 -5.60 10.74
N LEU A 108 6.28 -6.53 10.26
CA LEU A 108 5.17 -6.20 9.37
C LEU A 108 4.02 -5.54 10.12
N THR A 109 3.74 -5.96 11.35
CA THR A 109 2.73 -5.33 12.22
C THR A 109 3.17 -3.95 12.70
N SER A 110 4.46 -3.71 12.95
CA SER A 110 4.91 -2.33 13.22
C SER A 110 4.74 -1.41 12.00
N LYS A 111 4.85 -1.95 10.77
CA LYS A 111 4.56 -1.19 9.54
C LYS A 111 3.07 -0.87 9.36
N THR A 112 2.16 -1.66 9.92
CA THR A 112 0.73 -1.33 9.89
C THR A 112 0.41 -0.12 10.75
N ASP A 113 1.12 0.06 11.87
CA ASP A 113 0.94 1.23 12.75
C ASP A 113 1.48 2.52 12.11
N GLU A 114 2.61 2.43 11.41
CA GLU A 114 3.11 3.53 10.58
C GLU A 114 2.09 3.90 9.48
N TRP A 115 1.34 2.92 9.00
CA TRP A 115 0.38 3.09 7.92
C TRP A 115 -0.78 4.02 8.29
N GLU A 116 -1.25 3.96 9.54
CA GLU A 116 -2.30 4.85 10.04
C GLU A 116 -1.89 6.32 9.91
N HIS A 117 -0.63 6.64 10.25
CA HIS A 117 -0.09 7.99 10.14
C HIS A 117 0.00 8.46 8.68
N TRP A 118 0.39 7.58 7.76
CA TRP A 118 0.43 7.89 6.32
C TRP A 118 -0.97 8.03 5.71
N ALA A 119 -1.96 7.28 6.23
CA ALA A 119 -3.35 7.39 5.80
C ALA A 119 -3.94 8.76 6.18
N ASP A 120 -3.67 9.25 7.40
CA ASP A 120 -4.08 10.59 7.82
C ASP A 120 -3.47 11.68 6.93
N LEU A 121 -2.17 11.59 6.65
CA LEU A 121 -1.49 12.53 5.76
C LEU A 121 -2.10 12.49 4.34
N ALA A 122 -2.43 11.30 3.84
CA ALA A 122 -3.05 11.14 2.54
C ALA A 122 -4.46 11.75 2.49
N LEU A 123 -5.25 11.59 3.56
CA LEU A 123 -6.56 12.21 3.69
C LEU A 123 -6.46 13.74 3.63
N TRP A 124 -5.55 14.34 4.40
CA TRP A 124 -5.30 15.78 4.34
C TRP A 124 -4.83 16.26 2.97
N SER A 125 -3.93 15.50 2.35
CA SER A 125 -3.44 15.79 1.00
C SER A 125 -4.57 15.72 -0.04
N GLN A 126 -5.50 14.78 0.11
CA GLN A 126 -6.69 14.68 -0.75
C GLN A 126 -7.58 15.92 -0.61
N VAL A 127 -7.83 16.39 0.61
CA VAL A 127 -8.62 17.61 0.85
C VAL A 127 -7.93 18.82 0.23
N ILE A 128 -6.63 19.00 0.47
CA ILE A 128 -5.85 20.12 -0.07
C ILE A 128 -5.81 20.06 -1.60
N GLY A 129 -5.50 18.90 -2.18
CA GLY A 129 -5.46 18.69 -3.63
C GLY A 129 -6.82 18.96 -4.28
N GLY A 130 -7.91 18.51 -3.67
CA GLY A 130 -9.27 18.78 -4.12
C GLY A 130 -9.62 20.28 -4.10
N LEU A 131 -9.25 20.98 -3.02
CA LEU A 131 -9.44 22.43 -2.93
C LEU A 131 -8.63 23.18 -3.99
N MET A 132 -7.36 22.82 -4.19
CA MET A 132 -6.52 23.40 -5.23
C MET A 132 -7.09 23.17 -6.63
N MET A 133 -7.56 21.95 -6.90
CA MET A 133 -8.22 21.59 -8.16
C MET A 133 -9.44 22.49 -8.41
N ILE A 134 -10.35 22.59 -7.44
CA ILE A 134 -11.58 23.38 -7.55
C ILE A 134 -11.26 24.87 -7.74
N LEU A 135 -10.37 25.44 -6.92
CA LEU A 135 -10.00 26.85 -7.01
C LEU A 135 -9.26 27.18 -8.32
N GLY A 136 -8.39 26.29 -8.78
CA GLY A 136 -7.67 26.42 -10.05
C GLY A 136 -8.64 26.51 -11.23
N PHE A 137 -9.58 25.56 -11.33
CA PHE A 137 -10.61 25.59 -12.38
C PHE A 137 -11.56 26.77 -12.25
N TYR A 138 -11.96 27.13 -11.01
CA TYR A 138 -12.80 28.29 -10.75
C TYR A 138 -12.15 29.59 -11.26
N PHE A 139 -10.91 29.86 -10.87
CA PHE A 139 -10.22 31.07 -11.31
C PHE A 139 -9.91 31.06 -12.80
N TRP A 140 -9.52 29.91 -13.35
CA TRP A 140 -9.31 29.78 -14.79
C TRP A 140 -10.58 30.14 -15.57
N TYR A 141 -11.73 29.61 -15.16
CA TYR A 141 -13.00 29.88 -15.83
C TYR A 141 -13.42 31.35 -15.72
N PHE A 142 -13.51 31.87 -14.48
CA PHE A 142 -14.08 33.20 -14.25
C PHE A 142 -13.16 34.34 -14.65
N LYS A 143 -11.84 34.20 -14.46
CA LYS A 143 -10.89 35.27 -14.75
C LYS A 143 -10.37 35.26 -16.18
N LEU A 144 -10.40 34.12 -16.86
CA LEU A 144 -9.82 34.02 -18.20
C LEU A 144 -10.80 33.50 -19.23
N GLN A 145 -11.29 32.27 -19.07
CA GLN A 145 -12.09 31.59 -20.09
C GLN A 145 -13.31 32.44 -20.48
N ARG A 146 -14.03 32.97 -19.50
CA ARG A 146 -15.21 33.83 -19.73
C ARG A 146 -14.90 35.03 -20.62
N TYR A 147 -13.74 35.67 -20.46
CA TYR A 147 -13.36 36.83 -21.27
C TYR A 147 -12.94 36.41 -22.69
N GLN A 148 -12.20 35.31 -22.81
CA GLN A 148 -11.83 34.73 -24.10
C GLN A 148 -13.06 34.33 -24.90
N ASP A 149 -14.03 33.68 -24.28
CA ASP A 149 -15.29 33.28 -24.91
C ASP A 149 -16.10 34.49 -25.42
N ILE A 150 -16.14 35.59 -24.66
CA ILE A 150 -16.79 36.84 -25.08
C ILE A 150 -16.09 37.44 -26.31
N ILE A 151 -14.76 37.46 -26.32
CA ILE A 151 -13.97 38.00 -27.45
C ILE A 151 -14.22 37.17 -28.71
N ILE A 152 -14.09 35.84 -28.62
CA ILE A 152 -14.31 34.90 -29.72
C ILE A 152 -15.74 35.06 -30.28
N LYS A 153 -16.74 35.20 -29.39
CA LYS A 153 -18.13 35.41 -29.80
C LYS A 153 -18.30 36.71 -30.60
N ASN A 154 -17.69 37.80 -30.15
CA ASN A 154 -17.76 39.09 -30.84
C ASN A 154 -17.05 39.06 -32.19
N GLU A 155 -15.89 38.40 -32.28
CA GLU A 155 -15.16 38.21 -33.54
C GLU A 155 -15.97 37.38 -34.55
N ALA A 156 -16.58 36.28 -34.10
CA ALA A 156 -17.45 35.47 -34.93
C ALA A 156 -18.67 36.25 -35.48
N MET A 157 -19.26 37.14 -34.68
CA MET A 157 -20.36 38.01 -35.14
C MET A 157 -19.91 39.02 -36.20
N LYS A 158 -18.73 39.62 -36.06
CA LYS A 158 -18.18 40.56 -37.04
C LYS A 158 -17.99 39.88 -38.41
N ILE A 159 -17.33 38.71 -38.41
CA ILE A 159 -17.09 37.93 -39.62
C ILE A 159 -18.41 37.58 -40.31
N LYS A 160 -19.43 37.16 -39.55
CA LYS A 160 -20.75 36.83 -40.10
C LYS A 160 -21.43 38.03 -40.76
N ASN A 161 -21.32 39.21 -40.17
CA ASN A 161 -21.91 40.43 -40.72
C ASN A 161 -21.18 40.86 -42.01
N GLU A 162 -19.86 40.70 -42.08
CA GLU A 162 -19.06 40.98 -43.28
C GLU A 162 -19.44 40.04 -44.43
N THR A 163 -19.64 38.76 -44.18
CA THR A 163 -20.03 37.79 -45.22
C THR A 163 -21.48 37.92 -45.70
N THR A 164 -22.38 38.50 -44.89
CA THR A 164 -23.79 38.69 -45.26
C THR A 164 -24.01 39.95 -46.11
N ASN A 165 -23.06 40.90 -46.08
CA ASN A 165 -23.13 42.15 -46.84
C ASN A 165 -22.50 42.07 -48.24
N ILE A 166 -22.13 40.86 -48.70
CA ILE A 166 -21.61 40.56 -50.04
C ILE A 166 -22.70 39.85 -50.84
#